data_AF-A0A174MDU5-F1
#
_entry.id   AF-A0A174MDU5-F1
#
_cell.length_a   1.000
_cell.length_b   1.000
_cell.length_c   1.000
_cell.angle_alpha   90.00
_cell.angle_beta   90.00
_cell.angle_gamma   90.00
#
_symmetry.space_group_name_H-M   'P 1'
#
loop_
_entity.id
_entity.type
_entity.pdbx_description
1 polymer ?
#
loop_
_entity_poly.entity_id
_entity_poly.type
_entity_poly.pdbx_seq_one_letter_code
_entity_poly.pdbx_strand_id
1 'polypeptide(L)'
;MATIDLIVLGMLKKEPMGAYDIQKLVEYRNISKWVKISTPSIYKKAIQLEEKGFIKGDIVKEGKMPEKAVYSLTEAGEKEFERLMMEIAAKPINIFLDFNAVIVNLDSLPPESQSSCIAGIEKNIKILKTYLEENIREKENVPEIPETGMAVLRQQFILAEAIETWIDSLKKRF
;
A
#
# COMPACT_ATOMS: atom_id res chain seq x y z
N MET A 1 4.83 13.08 -0.50
CA MET A 1 3.42 12.69 -0.44
C MET A 1 3.12 12.37 1.01
N ALA A 2 2.12 13.01 1.63
CA ALA A 2 1.75 12.83 3.05
C ALA A 2 1.65 11.36 3.51
N THR A 3 1.25 10.45 2.61
CA THR A 3 1.01 9.04 2.93
C THR A 3 2.28 8.24 3.27
N ILE A 4 3.40 8.45 2.55
CA ILE A 4 4.64 7.75 2.90
C ILE A 4 5.22 8.27 4.22
N ASP A 5 5.09 9.57 4.47
CA ASP A 5 5.47 10.21 5.73
C ASP A 5 4.70 9.55 6.89
N LEU A 6 3.38 9.38 6.76
CA LEU A 6 2.55 8.70 7.76
C LEU A 6 3.00 7.24 8.01
N ILE A 7 3.30 6.48 6.96
CA ILE A 7 3.75 5.09 7.08
C ILE A 7 5.09 5.01 7.84
N VAL A 8 6.05 5.86 7.47
CA VAL A 8 7.37 5.89 8.10
C VAL A 8 7.27 6.29 9.57
N LEU A 9 6.56 7.38 9.88
CA LEU A 9 6.35 7.83 11.26
C LEU A 9 5.60 6.77 12.08
N GLY A 10 4.60 6.11 11.50
CA GLY A 10 3.85 5.04 12.18
C GLY A 10 4.69 3.79 12.47
N MET A 11 5.65 3.44 11.62
CA MET A 11 6.61 2.36 11.91
C MET A 11 7.55 2.75 13.06
N LEU A 12 8.08 3.98 13.01
CA LEU A 12 8.99 4.50 14.03
C LEU A 12 8.30 4.76 15.38
N LYS A 13 6.98 4.99 15.37
CA LYS A 13 6.17 5.07 16.60
C LYS A 13 6.11 3.74 17.34
N LYS A 14 6.21 2.60 16.63
CA LYS A 14 6.23 1.27 17.25
C LYS A 14 7.59 0.96 17.86
N GLU A 15 8.65 1.20 17.09
CA GLU A 15 10.03 0.96 17.54
C GLU A 15 11.04 1.76 16.68
N PRO A 16 12.16 2.20 17.26
CA PRO A 16 13.27 2.78 16.50
C PRO A 16 13.89 1.78 15.52
N MET A 17 14.18 2.22 14.29
CA MET A 17 14.75 1.34 13.26
C MET A 17 15.48 2.13 12.16
N GLY A 18 16.33 1.45 11.39
CA GLY A 18 17.02 2.08 10.27
C GLY A 18 16.16 2.14 9.01
N ALA A 19 16.48 3.07 8.09
CA ALA A 19 15.74 3.23 6.83
C ALA A 19 15.67 1.94 5.98
N TYR A 20 16.70 1.11 6.05
CA TYR A 20 16.71 -0.22 5.41
C TYR A 20 15.63 -1.16 5.97
N ASP A 21 15.46 -1.15 7.30
CA ASP A 21 14.51 -2.05 7.97
C ASP A 21 13.08 -1.56 7.73
N ILE A 22 12.87 -0.24 7.70
CA ILE A 22 11.61 0.39 7.26
C ILE A 22 11.27 -0.09 5.85
N GLN A 23 12.23 -0.03 4.92
CA GLN A 23 12.04 -0.50 3.56
C GLN A 23 11.65 -1.98 3.50
N LYS A 24 12.39 -2.83 4.21
CA LYS A 24 12.08 -4.27 4.29
C LYS A 24 10.71 -4.53 4.87
N LEU A 25 10.30 -3.78 5.90
CA LEU A 25 8.97 -3.94 6.50
C LEU A 25 7.86 -3.52 5.54
N VAL A 26 8.07 -2.46 4.74
CA VAL A 26 7.13 -2.05 3.69
C VAL A 26 6.96 -3.15 2.64
N GLU A 27 8.06 -3.77 2.20
CA GLU A 27 8.08 -4.87 1.22
C GLU A 27 7.44 -6.14 1.79
N TYR A 28 7.88 -6.57 2.98
CA TYR A 28 7.39 -7.74 3.67
C TYR A 28 5.88 -7.65 3.92
N ARG A 29 5.41 -6.49 4.39
CA ARG A 29 3.99 -6.22 4.59
C ARG A 29 3.25 -5.93 3.29
N ASN A 30 3.89 -5.95 2.11
CA ASN A 30 3.26 -5.69 0.82
C ASN A 30 2.46 -4.37 0.76
N ILE A 31 2.87 -3.33 1.50
CA ILE A 31 2.07 -2.09 1.63
C ILE A 31 1.84 -1.42 0.27
N SER A 32 2.79 -1.55 -0.66
CA SER A 32 2.68 -1.03 -2.02
C SER A 32 1.54 -1.64 -2.84
N LYS A 33 0.95 -2.77 -2.40
CA LYS A 33 -0.21 -3.39 -3.06
C LYS A 33 -1.53 -2.68 -2.78
N TRP A 34 -1.65 -1.96 -1.66
CA TRP A 34 -2.89 -1.27 -1.27
C TRP A 34 -2.70 0.20 -0.90
N VAL A 35 -1.46 0.68 -0.85
CA VAL A 35 -1.13 2.10 -0.73
C VAL A 35 -0.18 2.50 -1.84
N LYS A 36 -0.50 3.58 -2.55
CA LYS A 36 0.36 4.13 -3.60
C LYS A 36 1.62 4.78 -3.00
N ILE A 37 2.66 3.97 -2.81
CA ILE A 37 3.96 4.41 -2.33
C ILE A 37 5.09 3.85 -3.20
N SER A 38 6.20 4.56 -3.24
CA SER A 38 7.43 4.11 -3.89
C SER A 38 8.42 3.65 -2.82
N THR A 39 8.65 2.35 -2.74
CA THR A 39 9.61 1.75 -1.79
C THR A 39 11.02 2.35 -1.89
N PRO A 40 11.59 2.57 -3.10
CA PRO A 40 12.90 3.23 -3.23
C PRO A 40 12.97 4.65 -2.64
N SER A 41 11.82 5.31 -2.41
CA SER A 41 11.79 6.67 -1.85
C SER A 41 11.91 6.73 -0.32
N ILE A 42 11.93 5.59 0.38
CA ILE A 42 11.96 5.52 1.85
C ILE A 42 13.23 6.16 2.44
N TYR A 43 14.40 5.90 1.86
CA TYR A 43 15.65 6.51 2.32
C TYR A 43 15.62 8.03 2.23
N LYS A 44 15.25 8.55 1.05
CA LYS A 44 15.08 9.99 0.83
C LYS A 44 14.05 10.57 1.80
N LYS A 45 13.00 9.80 2.12
CA LYS A 45 11.96 10.22 3.04
C LYS A 45 12.46 10.30 4.49
N ALA A 46 13.22 9.33 4.98
CA ALA A 46 13.79 9.36 6.32
C ALA A 46 14.64 10.63 6.52
N ILE A 47 15.54 10.93 5.57
CA ILE A 47 16.37 12.15 5.61
C ILE A 47 15.50 13.42 5.69
N GLN A 48 14.47 13.52 4.85
CA GLN A 48 13.55 14.67 4.87
C GLN A 48 12.76 14.82 6.17
N LEU A 49 12.41 13.71 6.82
CA LEU A 49 11.71 13.74 8.12
C LEU A 49 12.66 14.13 9.24
N GLU A 50 13.94 13.75 9.14
CA GLU A 50 14.99 14.14 10.08
C GLU A 50 15.33 15.63 9.96
N GLU A 51 15.50 16.15 8.74
CA GLU A 51 15.71 17.58 8.47
C GLU A 51 14.58 18.46 9.02
N LYS A 52 13.35 17.93 9.05
CA LYS A 52 12.17 18.59 9.64
C LYS A 52 12.07 18.44 11.16
N GLY A 53 12.96 17.67 11.78
CA GLY A 53 12.95 17.38 13.21
C GLY A 53 11.83 16.43 13.65
N PHE A 54 11.18 15.72 12.74
CA PHE A 54 10.12 14.75 13.05
C PHE A 54 10.69 13.39 13.50
N ILE A 55 11.87 13.05 13.01
CA ILE A 55 12.63 11.89 13.48
C ILE A 55 14.04 12.33 13.82
N LYS A 56 14.73 11.55 14.65
CA LYS A 56 16.13 11.77 15.02
C LYS A 56 16.92 10.53 14.69
N GLY A 57 17.97 10.65 13.88
CA GLY A 57 18.95 9.61 13.62
C GLY A 57 20.03 9.59 14.69
N ASP A 58 20.19 8.47 15.37
CA ASP A 58 21.37 8.20 16.20
C ASP A 58 22.31 7.27 15.43
N ILE A 59 23.59 7.64 15.36
CA ILE A 59 24.61 6.81 14.71
C ILE A 59 24.95 5.66 15.65
N VAL A 60 24.56 4.44 15.27
CA VAL A 60 24.90 3.23 16.00
C VAL A 60 26.08 2.55 15.30
N LYS A 61 27.15 2.32 16.05
CA LYS A 61 28.36 1.63 15.58
C LYS A 61 28.37 0.22 16.15
N GLU A 62 27.92 -0.76 15.37
CA GLU A 62 28.06 -2.18 15.72
C GLU A 62 29.37 -2.75 15.15
N GLY A 63 30.43 -2.73 15.97
CA GLY A 63 31.70 -3.40 15.65
C GLY A 63 32.37 -2.88 14.37
N LYS A 64 32.63 -3.78 13.41
CA LYS A 64 33.28 -3.48 12.11
C LYS A 64 32.30 -3.11 10.98
N MET A 65 30.99 -3.02 11.25
CA MET A 65 30.01 -2.67 10.23
C MET A 65 29.97 -1.16 9.96
N PRO A 66 29.57 -0.73 8.75
CA PRO A 66 29.38 0.68 8.45
C PRO A 66 28.34 1.32 9.38
N GLU A 67 28.56 2.59 9.70
CA GLU A 67 27.69 3.39 10.55
C GLU A 67 26.25 3.35 10.00
N LYS A 68 25.31 2.86 10.81
CA LYS A 68 23.89 2.82 10.45
C LYS A 68 23.13 3.80 11.34
N ALA A 69 22.43 4.74 10.69
CA ALA A 69 21.50 5.61 11.40
C ALA A 69 20.27 4.78 11.83
N VAL A 70 20.02 4.74 13.13
CA VAL A 70 18.77 4.26 13.70
C VAL A 70 17.91 5.48 13.97
N TYR A 71 16.73 5.52 13.35
CA TYR A 71 15.82 6.65 13.53
C TYR A 71 14.87 6.37 14.69
N SER A 72 14.56 7.41 15.45
CA SER A 72 13.53 7.42 16.49
C SER A 72 12.57 8.59 16.26
N LEU A 73 11.31 8.43 16.68
CA LEU A 73 10.29 9.47 16.56
C LEU A 73 10.52 10.57 17.61
N THR A 74 10.38 11.84 17.23
CA THR A 74 10.43 12.97 18.17
C THR A 74 9.02 13.39 18.60
N GLU A 75 8.91 14.25 19.61
CA GLU A 75 7.61 14.84 20.00
C GLU A 75 6.95 15.61 18.84
N ALA A 76 7.75 16.30 18.02
CA ALA A 76 7.25 16.95 16.81
C ALA A 76 6.75 15.94 15.77
N GLY A 77 7.44 14.80 15.65
CA GLY A 77 7.03 13.68 14.80
C GLY A 77 5.75 13.01 15.26
N GLU A 78 5.51 12.92 16.57
CA GLU A 78 4.24 12.40 17.11
C GLU A 78 3.05 13.30 16.73
N LYS A 79 3.21 14.62 16.90
CA LYS A 79 2.18 15.59 16.49
C LYS A 79 1.93 15.54 14.99
N GLU A 80 2.98 15.41 14.19
CA GLU A 80 2.85 15.28 12.74
C GLU A 80 2.17 13.96 12.34
N PHE A 81 2.49 12.85 13.01
CA PHE A 81 1.81 11.57 12.80
C PHE A 81 0.30 11.69 13.01
N GLU A 82 -0.14 12.27 14.13
CA GLU A 82 -1.56 12.48 14.41
C GLU A 82 -2.23 13.44 13.41
N ARG A 83 -1.54 14.53 13.06
CA ARG A 83 -2.01 15.48 12.05
C ARG A 83 -2.23 14.80 10.71
N LEU A 84 -1.29 13.95 10.27
CA LEU A 84 -1.38 13.21 9.01
C LEU A 84 -2.49 12.16 9.03
N MET A 85 -2.72 11.48 10.16
CA MET A 85 -3.86 10.57 10.33
C MET A 85 -5.17 11.31 10.06
N MET A 86 -5.38 12.47 10.69
CA MET A 86 -6.58 13.28 10.51
C MET A 86 -6.69 13.87 9.10
N GLU A 87 -5.59 14.39 8.56
CA GLU A 87 -5.55 14.99 7.22
C GLU A 87 -5.93 13.96 6.15
N ILE A 88 -5.35 12.75 6.21
CA ILE A 88 -5.61 11.72 5.20
C ILE A 88 -7.02 11.15 5.35
N ALA A 89 -7.51 10.97 6.58
CA ALA A 89 -8.88 10.52 6.84
C ALA A 89 -9.95 11.49 6.30
N ALA A 90 -9.64 12.79 6.26
CA ALA A 90 -10.55 13.82 5.75
C ALA A 90 -10.52 14.00 4.22
N LYS A 91 -9.64 13.29 3.48
CA LYS A 91 -9.54 13.44 2.03
C LYS A 91 -10.66 12.68 1.30
N PRO A 92 -11.15 13.22 0.16
CA PRO A 92 -12.03 12.47 -0.73
C PRO A 92 -11.38 11.15 -1.17
N ILE A 93 -12.16 10.08 -1.14
CA ILE A 93 -11.73 8.77 -1.62
C ILE A 93 -11.82 8.77 -3.15
N ASN A 94 -10.70 8.48 -3.83
CA ASN A 94 -10.64 8.33 -5.27
C ASN A 94 -10.18 6.91 -5.61
N ILE A 95 -10.89 6.24 -6.52
CA ILE A 95 -10.56 4.90 -7.01
C ILE A 95 -10.15 5.01 -8.47
N PHE A 96 -8.87 4.83 -8.76
CA PHE A 96 -8.34 4.83 -10.13
C PHE A 96 -8.04 3.40 -10.55
N LEU A 97 -8.73 2.93 -11.58
CA LEU A 97 -8.56 1.60 -12.15
C LEU A 97 -8.02 1.77 -13.57
N ASP A 98 -6.75 1.45 -13.80
CA ASP A 98 -6.08 1.72 -15.08
C ASP A 98 -6.77 1.01 -16.26
N PHE A 99 -7.36 -0.17 -16.02
CA PHE A 99 -8.12 -0.88 -17.05
C PHE A 99 -9.34 -0.10 -17.54
N ASN A 100 -9.84 0.91 -16.81
CA ASN A 100 -10.90 1.78 -17.31
C ASN A 100 -10.48 2.52 -18.59
N ALA A 101 -9.18 2.78 -18.78
CA ALA A 101 -8.67 3.33 -20.02
C ALA A 101 -8.90 2.38 -21.22
N VAL A 102 -8.89 1.06 -20.98
CA VAL A 102 -9.26 0.06 -22.00
C VAL A 102 -10.76 0.13 -22.27
N ILE A 103 -11.59 0.18 -21.21
CA ILE A 103 -13.05 0.16 -21.33
C ILE A 103 -13.57 1.37 -22.12
N VAL A 104 -13.06 2.58 -21.86
CA VAL A 104 -13.51 3.80 -22.55
C VAL A 104 -13.10 3.86 -24.02
N ASN A 105 -12.16 3.03 -24.46
CA ASN A 105 -11.71 2.94 -25.86
C ASN A 105 -12.13 1.62 -26.52
N LEU A 106 -12.96 0.81 -25.84
CA LEU A 106 -13.23 -0.58 -26.26
C LEU A 106 -13.96 -0.63 -27.61
N ASP A 107 -14.88 0.30 -27.84
CA ASP A 107 -15.67 0.43 -29.07
C ASP A 107 -14.82 0.72 -30.32
N SER A 108 -13.59 1.19 -30.13
CA SER A 108 -12.64 1.50 -31.20
C SER A 108 -11.91 0.25 -31.72
N LEU A 109 -12.15 -0.93 -31.11
CA LEU A 109 -11.54 -2.21 -31.50
C LEU A 109 -12.51 -3.12 -32.27
N PRO A 110 -12.01 -4.06 -33.09
CA PRO A 110 -12.84 -5.14 -33.64
C PRO A 110 -13.44 -6.03 -32.55
N PRO A 111 -14.64 -6.62 -32.74
CA PRO A 111 -15.34 -7.40 -31.72
C PRO A 111 -14.49 -8.50 -31.05
N GLU A 112 -13.67 -9.22 -31.81
CA GLU A 112 -12.79 -10.27 -31.27
C GLU A 112 -11.75 -9.71 -30.27
N SER A 113 -11.20 -8.52 -30.57
CA SER A 113 -10.28 -7.83 -29.68
C SER A 113 -10.98 -7.27 -28.44
N GLN A 114 -12.23 -6.81 -28.57
CA GLN A 114 -13.04 -6.39 -27.42
C GLN A 114 -13.23 -7.53 -26.41
N SER A 115 -13.65 -8.70 -26.90
CA SER A 115 -13.83 -9.90 -26.08
C SER A 115 -12.52 -10.35 -25.43
N SER A 116 -11.41 -10.25 -26.16
CA SER A 116 -10.08 -10.58 -25.63
C SER A 116 -9.65 -9.62 -24.51
N CYS A 117 -9.90 -8.32 -24.64
CA CYS A 117 -9.65 -7.33 -23.60
C CYS A 117 -10.48 -7.62 -22.34
N ILE A 118 -11.78 -7.87 -22.50
CA ILE A 118 -12.68 -8.16 -21.38
C ILE A 118 -12.25 -9.46 -20.67
N ALA A 119 -11.95 -10.52 -21.42
CA ALA A 119 -11.46 -11.78 -20.86
C ALA A 119 -10.13 -11.62 -20.13
N GLY A 120 -9.24 -10.75 -20.62
CA GLY A 120 -8.00 -10.38 -19.96
C GLY A 120 -8.24 -9.71 -18.59
N ILE A 121 -9.17 -8.77 -18.53
CA ILE A 121 -9.55 -8.10 -17.28
C ILE A 121 -10.18 -9.11 -16.31
N GLU A 122 -11.10 -9.95 -16.78
CA GLU A 122 -11.74 -11.00 -15.98
C GLU A 122 -10.71 -11.98 -15.38
N LYS A 123 -9.78 -12.46 -16.21
CA LYS A 123 -8.72 -13.36 -15.74
C LYS A 123 -7.91 -12.72 -14.61
N ASN A 124 -7.50 -11.47 -14.79
CA ASN A 124 -6.65 -10.79 -13.81
C ASN A 124 -7.40 -10.45 -12.51
N ILE A 125 -8.69 -10.11 -12.56
CA ILE A 125 -9.47 -9.88 -11.34
C ILE A 125 -9.68 -11.18 -10.56
N LYS A 126 -9.88 -12.31 -11.24
CA LYS A 126 -9.95 -13.64 -10.61
C LYS A 126 -8.64 -14.01 -9.93
N ILE A 127 -7.51 -13.81 -10.61
CA ILE A 127 -6.17 -14.03 -10.01
C ILE A 127 -6.00 -13.19 -8.74
N LEU A 128 -6.35 -11.90 -8.78
CA LEU A 128 -6.26 -11.02 -7.63
C LEU A 128 -7.18 -11.50 -6.49
N LYS A 129 -8.42 -11.85 -6.78
CA LYS A 129 -9.39 -12.33 -5.80
C LYS A 129 -8.90 -13.60 -5.10
N THR A 130 -8.42 -14.60 -5.85
CA THR A 130 -7.86 -15.83 -5.29
C THR A 130 -6.66 -15.55 -4.39
N TYR A 131 -5.74 -14.68 -4.84
CA TYR A 131 -4.60 -14.27 -4.02
C TYR A 131 -5.04 -13.62 -2.69
N LEU A 132 -6.04 -12.74 -2.73
CA LEU A 132 -6.56 -12.08 -1.52
C LEU A 132 -7.27 -13.06 -0.59
N GLU A 133 -8.04 -14.00 -1.14
CA GLU A 133 -8.73 -15.05 -0.39
C GLU A 133 -7.74 -15.95 0.36
N GLU A 134 -6.71 -16.44 -0.33
CA GLU A 134 -5.62 -17.23 0.26
C GLU A 134 -4.92 -16.44 1.37
N ASN A 135 -4.61 -15.17 1.11
CA ASN A 135 -3.93 -14.32 2.07
C ASN A 135 -4.76 -14.03 3.34
N ILE A 136 -6.09 -13.94 3.20
CA ILE A 136 -7.00 -13.81 4.35
C ILE A 136 -7.00 -15.10 5.15
N ARG A 137 -7.17 -16.27 4.51
CA ARG A 137 -7.18 -17.58 5.17
C ARG A 137 -5.89 -17.86 5.95
N GLU A 138 -4.74 -17.48 5.39
CA GLU A 138 -3.44 -17.65 6.04
C GLU A 138 -3.26 -16.77 7.28
N LYS A 139 -3.96 -15.63 7.36
CA LYS A 139 -3.72 -14.59 8.37
C LYS A 139 -4.83 -14.44 9.41
N GLU A 140 -6.06 -14.86 9.11
CA GLU A 140 -7.23 -14.60 9.95
C GLU A 140 -7.15 -15.23 11.36
N ASN A 141 -6.35 -16.28 11.52
CA ASN A 141 -6.17 -17.00 12.78
C ASN A 141 -4.77 -16.83 13.38
N VAL A 142 -3.96 -15.89 12.87
CA VAL A 142 -2.59 -15.64 13.34
C VAL A 142 -2.59 -14.49 14.35
N PRO A 143 -2.31 -14.74 15.65
CA PRO A 143 -2.41 -13.72 16.71
C PRO A 143 -1.53 -12.48 16.50
N GLU A 144 -0.39 -12.64 15.82
CA GLU A 144 0.57 -11.57 15.55
C GLU A 144 0.11 -10.61 14.44
N ILE A 145 -0.92 -10.98 13.67
CA ILE A 145 -1.46 -10.13 12.60
C ILE A 145 -2.45 -9.13 13.18
N PRO A 146 -2.21 -7.81 13.06
CA PRO A 146 -3.12 -6.81 13.59
C PRO A 146 -4.49 -6.81 12.89
N GLU A 147 -5.56 -6.60 13.65
CA GLU A 147 -6.92 -6.46 13.13
C GLU A 147 -7.04 -5.37 12.06
N THR A 148 -6.31 -4.25 12.23
CA THR A 148 -6.27 -3.14 11.26
C THR A 148 -5.67 -3.57 9.92
N GLY A 149 -4.70 -4.48 9.92
CA GLY A 149 -4.16 -5.08 8.70
C GLY A 149 -5.18 -5.99 8.02
N MET A 150 -5.88 -6.81 8.79
CA MET A 150 -6.96 -7.66 8.28
C MET A 150 -8.13 -6.86 7.71
N ALA A 151 -8.47 -5.72 8.33
CA ALA A 151 -9.52 -4.83 7.84
C ALA A 151 -9.22 -4.33 6.41
N VAL A 152 -7.98 -3.95 6.12
CA VAL A 152 -7.56 -3.53 4.78
C VAL A 152 -7.60 -4.71 3.79
N LEU A 153 -7.13 -5.90 4.17
CA LEU A 153 -7.19 -7.08 3.30
C LEU A 153 -8.63 -7.46 2.92
N ARG A 154 -9.54 -7.47 3.89
CA ARG A 154 -10.97 -7.71 3.65
C ARG A 154 -11.58 -6.65 2.74
N GLN A 155 -11.23 -5.38 2.94
CA GLN A 155 -11.65 -4.29 2.06
C GLN A 155 -11.18 -4.52 0.61
N GLN A 156 -9.91 -4.92 0.41
CA GLN A 156 -9.40 -5.23 -0.94
C GLN A 156 -10.16 -6.39 -1.58
N PHE A 157 -10.49 -7.43 -0.81
CA PHE A 157 -11.27 -8.57 -1.30
C PHE A 157 -12.68 -8.14 -1.75
N ILE A 158 -13.39 -7.35 -0.95
CA ILE A 158 -14.72 -6.81 -1.31
C ILE A 158 -14.67 -6.01 -2.61
N LEU A 159 -13.63 -5.17 -2.80
CA LEU A 159 -13.45 -4.43 -4.04
C LEU A 159 -13.21 -5.36 -5.24
N ALA A 160 -12.43 -6.42 -5.06
CA ALA A 160 -12.18 -7.40 -6.11
C ALA A 160 -13.46 -8.14 -6.52
N GLU A 161 -14.30 -8.52 -5.55
CA GLU A 161 -15.61 -9.13 -5.82
C GLU A 161 -16.57 -8.19 -6.55
N ALA A 162 -16.57 -6.91 -6.18
CA ALA A 162 -17.39 -5.91 -6.85
C ALA A 162 -16.97 -5.73 -8.33
N ILE A 163 -15.66 -5.71 -8.60
CA ILE A 163 -15.13 -5.61 -9.97
C ILE A 163 -15.42 -6.90 -10.76
N GLU A 164 -15.29 -8.08 -10.15
CA GLU A 164 -15.65 -9.36 -10.79
C GLU A 164 -17.15 -9.39 -11.18
N THR A 165 -18.02 -9.00 -10.25
CA THR A 165 -19.47 -8.92 -10.51
C THR A 165 -19.77 -7.94 -11.63
N TRP A 166 -19.10 -6.78 -11.63
CA TRP A 166 -19.25 -5.78 -12.67
C TRP A 166 -18.79 -6.28 -14.04
N ILE A 167 -17.61 -6.93 -14.15
CA ILE A 167 -17.11 -7.42 -15.44
C ILE A 167 -18.01 -8.52 -16.01
N ASP A 168 -18.60 -9.36 -15.16
CA ASP A 168 -19.62 -10.35 -15.55
C ASP A 168 -20.88 -9.70 -16.12
N SER A 169 -21.28 -8.54 -15.59
CA SER A 169 -22.38 -7.76 -16.13
C SER A 169 -22.03 -7.11 -17.48
N LEU A 170 -20.77 -6.70 -17.67
CA LEU A 170 -20.28 -6.06 -18.89
C LEU A 170 -20.23 -7.03 -20.07
N LYS A 171 -19.74 -8.27 -19.84
CA LYS A 171 -19.72 -9.37 -20.83
C LYS A 171 -21.08 -9.71 -21.44
N LYS A 172 -22.18 -9.33 -20.80
CA LYS A 172 -23.52 -9.56 -21.36
C LYS A 172 -23.88 -8.54 -22.45
N ARG A 173 -23.07 -7.49 -22.62
CA ARG A 173 -23.31 -6.36 -23.53
C ARG A 173 -22.34 -6.32 -24.72
N PHE A 174 -21.24 -7.08 -24.65
CA PHE A 174 -20.19 -7.20 -25.66
C PHE A 174 -19.98 -8.68 -25.94
#